data_AF-A0A1Y3NKI7-F1
#
_entry.id   AF-A0A1Y3NKI7-F1
#
_cell.length_a   1.000
_cell.length_b   1.000
_cell.length_c   1.000
_cell.angle_alpha   90.00
_cell.angle_beta   90.00
_cell.angle_gamma   90.00
#
_symmetry.space_group_name_H-M   'P 1'
#
loop_
_entity.id
_entity.type
_entity.pdbx_description
1 polymer ?
#
loop_
_entity_poly.entity_id
_entity_poly.type
_entity_poly.pdbx_seq_one_letter_code
_entity_poly.pdbx_strand_id
1 'polypeptide(L)'
;MELQIDEDLIMLLLEIINSCIINSLKTNLQLVYSVMREKEVISNLKSIERFKLPADNIIYTIEFFESKIVFAEDLPSSDDIMKQITQISKSWEPSKLKKTDAIKFKFEEEKDYSLFFLPYIYNLIYSNTFFFIH
;
A
#
# COMPACT_ATOMS: atom_id res chain seq x y z
N MET A 1 4.59 -1.39 -24.25
CA MET A 1 3.28 -1.02 -23.68
C MET A 1 3.00 -1.89 -22.47
N GLU A 2 2.97 -3.21 -22.60
CA GLU A 2 2.79 -4.14 -21.46
C GLU A 2 3.86 -3.97 -20.36
N LEU A 3 5.16 -3.98 -20.70
CA LEU A 3 6.24 -3.75 -19.72
C LEU A 3 6.13 -2.39 -18.99
N GLN A 4 5.58 -1.37 -19.65
CA GLN A 4 5.39 -0.05 -19.04
C GLN A 4 4.19 -0.05 -18.09
N ILE A 5 3.12 -0.77 -18.44
CA ILE A 5 1.95 -0.99 -17.57
C ILE A 5 2.38 -1.76 -16.31
N ASP A 6 3.25 -2.77 -16.46
CA ASP A 6 3.78 -3.53 -15.32
C ASP A 6 4.62 -2.65 -14.39
N GLU A 7 5.48 -1.78 -14.94
CA GLU A 7 6.25 -0.83 -14.13
C GLU A 7 5.38 0.22 -13.43
N ASP A 8 4.33 0.71 -14.09
CA ASP A 8 3.38 1.64 -13.51
C ASP A 8 2.61 0.99 -12.34
N LEU A 9 2.22 -0.27 -12.50
CA LEU A 9 1.59 -1.06 -11.44
C LEU A 9 2.54 -1.28 -10.26
N ILE A 10 3.79 -1.63 -10.51
CA ILE A 10 4.81 -1.80 -9.47
C ILE A 10 5.03 -0.47 -8.73
N MET A 11 5.15 0.65 -9.44
CA MET A 11 5.29 1.97 -8.83
C MET A 11 4.10 2.28 -7.91
N LEU A 12 2.87 2.05 -8.38
CA LEU A 12 1.66 2.26 -7.59
C LEU A 12 1.66 1.41 -6.31
N LEU A 13 2.03 0.13 -6.41
CA LEU A 13 2.13 -0.75 -5.24
C LEU A 13 3.18 -0.24 -4.24
N LEU A 14 4.35 0.20 -4.72
CA LEU A 14 5.41 0.77 -3.89
C LEU A 14 4.97 2.07 -3.20
N GLU A 15 4.21 2.92 -3.89
CA GLU A 15 3.64 4.14 -3.34
C GLU A 15 2.57 3.85 -2.28
N ILE A 16 1.71 2.85 -2.50
CA ILE A 16 0.71 2.40 -1.51
C ILE A 16 1.40 1.90 -0.25
N ILE A 17 2.42 1.04 -0.39
CA ILE A 17 3.19 0.51 0.74
C ILE A 17 3.86 1.67 1.50
N ASN A 18 4.49 2.62 0.79
CA ASN A 18 5.09 3.79 1.41
C ASN A 18 4.07 4.63 2.18
N SER A 19 2.90 4.87 1.60
CA SER A 19 1.82 5.61 2.25
C SER A 19 1.39 4.92 3.55
N CYS A 20 1.26 3.59 3.54
CA CYS A 20 0.96 2.83 4.76
C CYS A 20 2.08 2.98 5.80
N ILE A 21 3.35 2.86 5.41
CA ILE A 21 4.50 2.98 6.33
C ILE A 21 4.60 4.39 6.94
N ILE A 22 4.37 5.44 6.15
CA ILE A 22 4.50 6.83 6.58
C ILE A 22 3.31 7.23 7.47
N ASN A 23 2.09 6.89 7.06
CA ASN A 23 0.88 7.44 7.65
C ASN A 23 0.20 6.51 8.66
N SER A 24 0.39 5.19 8.55
CA SER A 24 -0.44 4.21 9.25
C SER A 24 0.29 2.92 9.63
N LEU A 25 1.62 2.96 9.81
CA LEU A 25 2.39 1.74 10.11
C LEU A 25 1.90 1.05 11.39
N LYS A 26 1.62 1.83 12.43
CA LYS A 26 1.19 1.32 13.75
C LYS A 26 -0.15 0.57 13.70
N THR A 27 -0.97 0.82 12.68
CA THR A 27 -2.24 0.09 12.45
C THR A 27 -2.10 -1.03 11.41
N ASN A 28 -0.97 -1.11 10.71
CA ASN A 28 -0.72 -2.06 9.61
C ASN A 28 0.53 -2.93 9.87
N LEU A 29 0.63 -3.56 11.05
CA LEU A 29 1.82 -4.34 11.42
C LEU A 29 2.00 -5.63 10.60
N GLN A 30 0.91 -6.18 10.06
CA GLN A 30 0.96 -7.31 9.14
C GLN A 30 1.66 -6.96 7.81
N LEU A 31 1.54 -5.70 7.37
CA LEU A 31 2.27 -5.21 6.21
C LEU A 31 3.77 -5.20 6.50
N VAL A 32 4.18 -4.73 7.69
CA VAL A 32 5.60 -4.71 8.10
C VAL A 32 6.17 -6.13 8.06
N TYR A 33 5.48 -7.10 8.67
CA TYR A 33 5.91 -8.50 8.64
C TYR A 33 6.02 -9.06 7.22
N SER A 34 5.01 -8.79 6.37
CA SER A 34 5.01 -9.26 4.98
C SER A 34 6.17 -8.68 4.18
N VAL A 35 6.40 -7.37 4.30
CA VAL A 35 7.46 -6.65 3.60
C VAL A 35 8.85 -7.09 4.06
N MET A 36 9.03 -7.41 5.34
CA MET A 36 10.28 -7.96 5.86
C MET A 36 10.62 -9.32 5.22
N ARG A 37 9.62 -10.19 5.00
CA ARG A 37 9.83 -11.49 4.34
C ARG A 37 10.27 -11.33 2.87
N GLU A 38 9.79 -10.28 2.21
CA GLU A 38 10.09 -10.00 0.80
C GLU A 38 11.27 -9.02 0.63
N LYS A 39 12.17 -8.91 1.62
CA LYS A 39 13.31 -7.98 1.61
C LYS A 39 14.17 -8.08 0.35
N GLU A 40 14.45 -9.30 -0.13
CA GLU A 40 15.26 -9.50 -1.33
C GLU A 40 14.57 -8.95 -2.58
N VAL A 41 13.26 -9.16 -2.71
CA VAL A 41 12.45 -8.62 -3.81
C VAL A 41 12.51 -7.10 -3.81
N ILE A 42 12.28 -6.46 -2.66
CA ILE A 42 12.35 -5.00 -2.53
C ILE A 42 13.77 -4.48 -2.80
N SER A 43 14.80 -5.22 -2.37
CA SER A 43 16.19 -4.85 -2.61
C SER A 43 16.54 -4.88 -4.10
N ASN A 44 16.03 -5.87 -4.84
CA ASN A 44 16.23 -5.97 -6.28
C ASN A 44 15.57 -4.80 -7.03
N LEU A 45 14.41 -4.31 -6.56
CA LEU A 45 13.73 -3.15 -7.16
C LEU A 45 14.57 -1.86 -7.10
N LYS A 46 15.51 -1.74 -6.16
CA LYS A 46 16.43 -0.58 -6.08
C LYS A 46 17.37 -0.44 -7.27
N SER A 47 17.59 -1.53 -8.02
CA SER A 47 18.40 -1.50 -9.26
C SER A 47 17.76 -0.65 -10.36
N ILE A 48 16.43 -0.46 -10.28
CA ILE A 48 15.65 0.34 -11.22
C ILE A 48 15.48 1.75 -10.62
N GLU A 49 16.03 2.75 -11.31
CA GLU A 49 16.09 4.15 -10.82
C GLU A 49 14.72 4.70 -10.40
N ARG A 50 13.67 4.37 -11.17
CA ARG A 50 12.29 4.77 -10.91
C ARG A 50 11.76 4.33 -9.54
N PHE A 51 12.15 3.14 -9.08
CA PHE A 51 11.66 2.54 -7.83
C PHE A 51 12.55 2.83 -6.63
N LYS A 52 13.74 3.38 -6.87
CA LYS A 52 14.78 3.55 -5.84
C LYS A 52 14.29 4.31 -4.62
N LEU A 53 13.59 5.43 -4.82
CA LEU A 53 13.09 6.26 -3.72
C LEU A 53 12.10 5.52 -2.81
N PRO A 54 10.96 4.99 -3.33
CA PRO A 54 10.03 4.27 -2.48
C PRO A 54 10.62 2.96 -1.94
N ALA A 55 11.48 2.27 -2.70
CA ALA A 55 12.16 1.06 -2.22
C ALA A 55 13.13 1.35 -1.07
N ASP A 56 13.89 2.46 -1.12
CA ASP A 56 14.79 2.86 -0.03
C ASP A 56 14.05 3.09 1.30
N ASN A 57 12.89 3.74 1.28
CA ASN A 57 12.07 3.94 2.47
C ASN A 57 11.58 2.61 3.07
N ILE A 58 11.19 1.67 2.20
CA ILE A 58 10.75 0.34 2.60
C ILE A 58 11.92 -0.44 3.23
N ILE A 59 13.09 -0.45 2.57
CA ILE A 59 14.30 -1.11 3.10
C ILE A 59 14.71 -0.50 4.44
N TYR A 60 14.70 0.83 4.58
CA TYR A 60 15.00 1.50 5.84
C TYR A 60 14.06 1.02 6.96
N THR A 61 12.77 0.86 6.64
CA THR A 61 11.78 0.34 7.59
C THR A 61 12.13 -1.09 7.98
N ILE A 62 12.42 -1.97 7.01
CA ILE A 62 12.83 -3.35 7.28
C ILE A 62 14.06 -3.39 8.20
N GLU A 63 15.11 -2.65 7.88
CA GLU A 63 16.36 -2.61 8.66
C GLU A 63 16.13 -2.09 10.09
N PHE A 64 15.24 -1.11 10.28
CA PHE A 64 14.86 -0.64 11.61
C PHE A 64 14.21 -1.74 12.46
N PHE A 65 13.34 -2.58 11.88
CA PHE A 65 12.70 -3.68 12.61
C PHE A 65 13.68 -4.83 12.82
N GLU A 66 14.42 -5.25 11.79
CA GLU A 66 15.41 -6.33 11.89
C GLU A 66 16.48 -6.05 12.93
N SER A 67 17.00 -4.83 13.00
CA SER A 67 18.02 -4.46 13.99
C SER A 67 17.55 -4.52 15.45
N LYS A 68 16.24 -4.63 15.68
CA LYS A 68 15.62 -4.67 17.02
C LYS A 68 14.97 -5.99 17.35
N ILE A 69 14.75 -6.85 16.36
CA ILE A 69 14.22 -8.19 16.58
C ILE A 69 15.33 -9.05 17.18
N VAL A 70 15.01 -9.72 18.28
CA VAL A 70 15.90 -10.64 18.95
C VAL A 70 15.41 -12.06 18.67
N PHE A 71 16.29 -12.87 18.10
CA PHE A 71 16.07 -14.30 17.95
C PHE A 71 16.57 -14.99 19.22
N ALA A 72 15.68 -15.64 19.96
CA ALA A 72 16.11 -16.66 20.90
C ALA A 72 16.66 -17.84 20.08
N GLU A 73 17.53 -18.68 20.67
CA GLU A 73 18.34 -19.69 19.95
C GLU A 73 17.53 -20.79 19.21
N ASP A 74 16.19 -20.73 19.22
CA ASP A 74 15.30 -21.57 18.42
C ASP A 74 14.52 -20.74 17.39
N LEU A 75 14.17 -21.37 16.26
CA LEU A 75 13.31 -20.81 15.21
C LEU A 75 12.10 -20.09 15.82
N PRO A 76 12.03 -18.74 15.75
CA PRO A 76 10.94 -18.01 16.36
C PRO A 76 9.61 -18.32 15.66
N SER A 77 8.54 -18.49 16.43
CA SER A 77 7.20 -18.56 15.86
C SER A 77 6.85 -17.22 15.18
N SER A 78 6.06 -17.26 14.11
CA SER A 78 5.48 -16.07 13.48
C SER A 78 4.75 -15.18 14.49
N ASP A 79 4.11 -15.76 15.51
CA ASP A 79 3.43 -15.01 16.58
C ASP A 79 4.40 -14.24 17.48
N ASP A 80 5.58 -14.80 17.74
CA ASP A 80 6.59 -14.15 18.58
C ASP A 80 7.26 -13.01 17.83
N ILE A 81 7.51 -13.18 16.53
CA ILE A 81 7.95 -12.07 15.66
C ILE A 81 6.90 -10.96 15.64
N MET A 82 5.61 -11.30 15.51
CA MET A 82 4.54 -10.31 15.49
C MET A 82 4.41 -9.53 16.80
N LYS A 83 4.59 -10.19 17.97
CA LYS A 83 4.65 -9.52 19.28
C LYS A 83 5.82 -8.53 19.33
N GLN A 84 7.00 -8.93 18.86
CA GLN A 84 8.17 -8.06 18.80
C GLN A 84 7.94 -6.86 17.86
N ILE A 85 7.39 -7.08 16.66
CA ILE A 85 7.02 -6.00 15.74
C ILE A 85 6.05 -5.01 16.41
N THR A 86 5.04 -5.53 17.11
CA THR A 86 4.08 -4.70 17.86
C THR A 86 4.78 -3.84 18.90
N GLN A 87 5.72 -4.39 19.67
CA GLN A 87 6.49 -3.63 20.65
C GLN A 87 7.42 -2.59 19.99
N ILE A 88 8.16 -2.98 18.96
CA ILE A 88 9.12 -2.14 18.24
C ILE A 88 8.42 -0.96 17.56
N SER A 89 7.23 -1.18 16.98
CA SER A 89 6.44 -0.16 16.28
C SER A 89 6.10 1.05 17.14
N LYS A 90 6.05 0.90 18.47
CA LYS A 90 5.83 2.03 19.39
C LYS A 90 6.94 3.08 19.30
N SER A 91 8.17 2.63 19.02
CA SER A 91 9.36 3.48 18.83
C SER A 91 9.57 3.94 17.39
N TRP A 92 8.65 3.61 16.48
CA TRP A 92 8.75 4.02 15.08
C TRP A 92 8.44 5.51 14.91
N GLU A 93 9.33 6.20 14.19
CA GLU A 93 9.19 7.60 13.82
C GLU A 93 9.37 7.75 12.29
N PRO A 94 8.31 8.16 11.56
CA PRO A 94 8.37 8.30 10.10
C PRO A 94 9.16 9.53 9.63
N SER A 95 9.60 10.41 10.55
CA SER A 95 10.37 11.63 10.25
C SER A 95 11.69 11.38 9.52
N LYS A 96 12.23 10.15 9.62
CA LYS A 96 13.48 9.73 8.97
C LYS A 96 13.28 9.25 7.54
N LEU A 97 12.04 9.06 7.10
CA LEU A 97 11.72 8.65 5.73
C LEU A 97 11.72 9.84 4.78
N LYS A 98 12.14 9.59 3.55
CA LYS A 98 12.04 10.59 2.48
C LYS A 98 10.56 10.78 2.16
N LYS A 99 10.09 12.03 2.18
CA LYS A 99 8.71 12.34 1.81
C LYS A 99 8.48 11.95 0.35
N THR A 100 7.45 11.15 0.12
CA THR A 100 6.92 10.87 -1.21
C THR A 100 5.74 11.80 -1.48
N ASP A 101 5.52 12.15 -2.75
CA ASP A 101 4.31 12.85 -3.13
C ASP A 101 3.08 12.01 -2.77
N ALA A 102 2.00 12.67 -2.38
CA ALA A 102 0.73 11.98 -2.16
C ALA A 102 0.28 11.33 -3.48
N ILE A 103 -0.24 10.10 -3.42
CA ILE A 103 -0.82 9.42 -4.56
C ILE A 103 -1.99 10.27 -5.07
N LYS A 104 -1.81 10.88 -6.25
CA LYS A 104 -2.84 11.70 -6.88
C LYS A 104 -3.66 10.82 -7.79
N PHE A 105 -4.77 10.30 -7.29
CA PHE A 105 -5.81 9.74 -8.16
C PHE A 105 -6.43 10.91 -8.93
N LYS A 106 -6.09 11.03 -10.21
CA LYS A 106 -6.83 11.93 -11.09
C LYS A 106 -8.17 11.28 -11.38
N PHE A 107 -9.24 11.96 -11.02
CA PHE A 107 -10.55 11.62 -11.53
C PHE A 107 -10.55 11.93 -13.02
N GLU A 108 -10.57 10.90 -13.85
CA GLU A 108 -10.78 11.03 -15.27
C GLU A 108 -12.30 10.89 -15.50
N GLU A 109 -12.97 11.99 -15.82
CA GLU A 109 -14.36 11.92 -16.26
C GLU A 109 -14.40 11.07 -17.54
N GLU A 110 -15.11 9.94 -17.49
CA GLU A 110 -15.39 9.19 -18.72
C GLU A 110 -16.12 10.11 -19.69
N LYS A 111 -15.57 10.32 -20.88
CA LYS A 111 -16.14 11.27 -21.87
C LYS A 111 -17.62 11.00 -22.17
N ASP A 112 -18.01 9.74 -22.11
CA ASP A 112 -19.36 9.26 -22.37
C ASP A 112 -20.10 8.82 -21.10
N TYR A 113 -19.80 9.43 -19.94
CA TYR A 113 -20.47 9.13 -18.67
C TYR A 113 -22.01 9.13 -18.80
N SER A 114 -22.53 9.99 -19.67
CA SER A 114 -23.96 10.11 -19.94
C SER A 114 -24.58 8.82 -20.51
N LEU A 115 -23.84 8.01 -21.27
CA LEU A 115 -24.32 6.72 -21.80
C LEU A 115 -24.55 5.68 -20.70
N PHE A 116 -23.82 5.77 -19.59
CA PHE A 116 -24.04 4.91 -18.42
C PHE A 116 -25.08 5.51 -17.45
N PHE A 117 -24.92 6.79 -17.09
CA PHE A 117 -25.74 7.41 -16.05
C PHE A 117 -27.17 7.72 -16.52
N LEU A 118 -27.40 8.11 -17.79
CA LEU A 118 -28.76 8.41 -18.26
C LEU A 118 -29.66 7.18 -18.20
N PRO A 119 -29.31 6.02 -18.82
CA PRO A 119 -30.15 4.83 -18.73
C PRO A 119 -30.35 4.36 -17.29
N TYR A 120 -29.33 4.46 -16.44
CA TYR A 120 -29.42 4.11 -15.02
C TYR A 120 -30.40 4.99 -14.26
N ILE A 121 -30.30 6.31 -14.40
CA ILE A 121 -31.21 7.26 -13.73
C ILE A 121 -32.64 7.07 -14.22
N TYR A 122 -32.85 6.89 -15.54
CA TYR A 122 -34.17 6.58 -16.09
C TYR A 122 -34.76 5.30 -15.49
N ASN A 123 -33.97 4.23 -15.39
CA ASN A 123 -34.40 3.00 -14.73
C ASN A 123 -34.72 3.22 -13.25
N LEU A 124 -33.92 4.01 -12.53
CA LEU A 124 -34.14 4.30 -11.12
C LEU A 124 -35.44 5.07 -10.90
N ILE A 125 -35.71 6.08 -11.74
CA ILE A 125 -36.95 6.86 -11.73
C ILE A 125 -38.13 5.94 -12.06
N TYR A 126 -38.04 5.17 -13.14
CA TYR A 126 -39.08 4.25 -13.59
C TYR A 126 -39.45 3.22 -12.50
N SER A 127 -38.44 2.59 -11.91
CA SER A 127 -38.62 1.58 -10.86
C SER A 127 -39.27 2.17 -9.61
N ASN A 128 -38.88 3.39 -9.20
CA ASN A 128 -39.43 4.02 -8.00
C ASN A 128 -40.79 4.69 -8.23
N THR A 129 -41.10 5.17 -9.43
CA THR A 129 -42.41 5.79 -9.73
C THR A 129 -43.51 4.75 -9.92
N PHE A 130 -43.21 3.53 -10.39
CA PHE A 130 -44.19 2.44 -10.45
C PHE A 130 -44.52 1.83 -9.08
N PHE A 131 -43.69 2.03 -8.05
CA PHE A 131 -44.01 1.58 -6.69
C PHE A 131 -45.07 2.45 -5.99
N PHE A 132 -45.34 3.67 -6.48
CA PHE A 132 -46.33 4.60 -5.89
C PHE A 132 -47.68 4.62 -6.63
N ILE A 133 -47.91 3.72 -7.60
CA ILE A 133 -49.15 3.65 -8.41
C ILE A 133 -49.96 2.36 -8.12
N HIS A 134 -49.62 1.60 -7.06
CA HIS A 134 -50.47 0.51 -6.56
C HIS A 134 -50.96 0.76 -5.13
#